data_AF-A0A1I7VR37-F1
#
_entry.id   AF-A0A1I7VR37-F1
#
_cell.length_a   1.000
_cell.length_b   1.000
_cell.length_c   1.000
_cell.angle_alpha   90.00
_cell.angle_beta   90.00
_cell.angle_gamma   90.00
#
_symmetry.space_group_name_H-M   'P 1'
#
loop_
_entity.id
_entity.type
_entity.pdbx_description
1 polymer ?
#
loop_
_entity_poly.entity_id
_entity_poly.type
_entity_poly.pdbx_seq_one_letter_code
_entity_poly.pdbx_strand_id
1 'polypeptide(L)'
;MTHYQADSPITEHGKICAALIGRGILLANYQPKIIFTSPELRCIETARSIQRSLHIGNWSLCVEPSLAEYAGFRDDAQKYWLTIARLQNEGILSTSKTYAPLLKPEQLPRNETPQEFVHRLQRFYERIIVDFEDR
;
A
#
# COMPACT_ATOMS: atom_id res chain seq x y z
N MET A 1 -19.44 1.45 11.83
CA MET A 1 -19.83 1.49 10.40
C MET A 1 -19.20 2.65 9.63
N THR A 2 -18.79 3.75 10.28
CA THR A 2 -18.18 4.93 9.63
C THR A 2 -16.81 4.68 8.98
N HIS A 3 -16.01 3.73 9.52
CA HIS A 3 -14.67 3.41 9.00
C HIS A 3 -14.67 3.05 7.50
N TYR A 4 -15.53 2.12 7.07
CA TYR A 4 -15.59 1.67 5.68
C TYR A 4 -16.31 2.63 4.74
N GLN A 5 -16.95 3.68 5.26
CA GLN A 5 -17.51 4.74 4.41
C GLN A 5 -16.41 5.68 3.93
N ALA A 6 -15.41 5.94 4.78
CA ALA A 6 -14.26 6.79 4.47
C ALA A 6 -13.10 6.00 3.84
N ASP A 7 -12.95 4.72 4.17
CA ASP A 7 -11.90 3.84 3.61
C ASP A 7 -12.49 2.49 3.19
N SER A 8 -13.17 2.51 2.05
CA SER A 8 -13.90 1.35 1.52
C SER A 8 -12.97 0.22 1.08
N PRO A 9 -13.38 -1.06 1.28
CA PRO A 9 -12.70 -2.21 0.70
C PRO A 9 -12.92 -2.29 -0.82
N ILE A 10 -12.13 -3.14 -1.50
CA ILE A 10 -12.44 -3.56 -2.86
C ILE A 10 -13.55 -4.62 -2.88
N THR A 11 -14.27 -4.70 -4.01
CA THR A 11 -15.27 -5.73 -4.24
C THR A 11 -14.62 -7.10 -4.47
N GLU A 12 -15.41 -8.17 -4.41
CA GLU A 12 -14.94 -9.52 -4.81
C GLU A 12 -14.44 -9.55 -6.26
N HIS A 13 -15.08 -8.79 -7.15
CA HIS A 13 -14.58 -8.62 -8.51
C HIS A 13 -13.20 -7.94 -8.53
N GLY A 14 -12.99 -6.91 -7.70
CA GLY A 14 -11.69 -6.27 -7.52
C GLY A 14 -10.60 -7.24 -7.05
N LYS A 15 -10.92 -8.12 -6.10
CA LYS A 15 -9.99 -9.17 -5.62
C LYS A 15 -9.62 -10.14 -6.73
N ILE A 16 -10.60 -10.59 -7.53
CA ILE A 16 -10.38 -11.48 -8.68
C ILE A 16 -9.49 -10.80 -9.71
N CYS A 17 -9.78 -9.55 -10.08
CA CYS A 17 -8.97 -8.78 -11.03
C CYS A 17 -7.53 -8.63 -10.56
N ALA A 18 -7.30 -8.24 -9.29
CA ALA A 18 -5.98 -8.13 -8.71
C ALA A 18 -5.22 -9.47 -8.71
N ALA A 19 -5.93 -10.57 -8.39
CA ALA A 19 -5.35 -11.90 -8.43
C ALA A 19 -4.94 -12.33 -9.86
N LEU A 20 -5.73 -11.97 -10.88
CA LEU A 20 -5.40 -12.23 -12.29
C LEU A 20 -4.15 -11.46 -12.74
N ILE A 21 -4.00 -10.20 -12.31
CA ILE A 21 -2.79 -9.42 -12.56
C ILE A 21 -1.57 -10.11 -11.94
N GLY A 22 -1.65 -10.54 -10.68
CA GLY A 22 -0.56 -11.28 -10.03
C GLY A 22 -0.18 -12.56 -10.78
N ARG A 23 -1.16 -13.31 -11.29
CA ARG A 23 -0.90 -14.48 -12.13
C ARG A 23 -0.25 -14.11 -13.47
N GLY A 24 -0.68 -13.01 -14.09
CA GLY A 24 -0.06 -12.50 -15.31
C GLY A 24 1.41 -12.15 -15.13
N ILE A 25 1.78 -11.54 -13.99
CA ILE A 25 3.16 -11.25 -13.63
C ILE A 25 4.00 -12.54 -13.54
N LEU A 26 3.48 -13.59 -12.87
CA LEU A 26 4.15 -14.90 -12.82
C LEU A 26 4.29 -15.55 -14.20
N LEU A 27 3.24 -15.51 -15.02
CA LEU A 27 3.26 -16.07 -16.38
C LEU A 27 4.26 -15.37 -17.29
N ALA A 28 4.49 -14.07 -17.06
CA ALA A 28 5.52 -13.29 -17.73
C ALA A 28 6.94 -13.50 -17.13
N ASN A 29 7.09 -14.45 -16.21
CA ASN A 29 8.35 -14.80 -15.55
C ASN A 29 8.99 -13.65 -14.74
N TYR A 30 8.19 -12.72 -14.24
CA TYR A 30 8.62 -11.71 -13.28
C TYR A 30 8.43 -12.21 -11.84
N GLN A 31 9.41 -11.91 -10.97
CA GLN A 31 9.38 -12.30 -9.56
C GLN A 31 9.57 -11.08 -8.64
N PRO A 32 8.55 -10.24 -8.47
CA PRO A 32 8.61 -9.13 -7.53
C PRO A 32 8.85 -9.67 -6.12
N LYS A 33 9.89 -9.17 -5.45
CA LYS A 33 10.18 -9.52 -4.05
C LYS A 33 9.35 -8.72 -3.07
N ILE A 34 8.92 -7.51 -3.46
CA ILE A 34 8.33 -6.50 -2.59
C ILE A 34 7.22 -5.77 -3.34
N ILE A 35 6.19 -5.40 -2.60
CA ILE A 35 5.04 -4.62 -3.05
C ILE A 35 4.89 -3.45 -2.09
N PHE A 36 5.12 -2.24 -2.59
CA PHE A 36 4.72 -1.02 -1.88
C PHE A 36 3.27 -0.71 -2.19
N THR A 37 2.52 -0.34 -1.17
CA THR A 37 1.11 0.02 -1.30
C THR A 37 0.81 1.24 -0.45
N SER A 38 -0.18 2.02 -0.88
CA SER A 38 -0.69 3.12 -0.07
C SER A 38 -1.54 2.58 1.10
N PRO A 39 -1.76 3.36 2.17
CA PRO A 39 -2.43 2.91 3.39
C PRO A 39 -3.96 2.74 3.25
N GLU A 40 -4.56 3.22 2.17
CA GLU A 40 -5.98 3.02 1.88
C GLU A 40 -6.31 1.53 1.72
N LEU A 41 -7.41 1.09 2.34
CA LEU A 41 -7.80 -0.32 2.40
C LEU A 41 -7.91 -0.95 1.01
N ARG A 42 -8.44 -0.21 0.03
CA ARG A 42 -8.54 -0.67 -1.36
C ARG A 42 -7.17 -1.03 -1.96
N CYS A 43 -6.12 -0.29 -1.61
CA CYS A 43 -4.77 -0.49 -2.10
C CYS A 43 -4.11 -1.67 -1.37
N ILE A 44 -4.32 -1.78 -0.06
CA ILE A 44 -3.85 -2.91 0.75
C ILE A 44 -4.47 -4.23 0.25
N GLU A 45 -5.79 -4.29 0.04
CA GLU A 45 -6.47 -5.51 -0.42
C GLU A 45 -6.10 -5.90 -1.85
N THR A 46 -5.88 -4.92 -2.72
CA THR A 46 -5.37 -5.14 -4.08
C THR A 46 -3.97 -5.75 -4.03
N ALA A 47 -3.07 -5.12 -3.29
CA ALA A 47 -1.70 -5.59 -3.13
C ALA A 47 -1.63 -6.97 -2.46
N ARG A 48 -2.48 -7.24 -1.47
CA ARG A 48 -2.60 -8.56 -0.83
C ARG A 48 -3.08 -9.64 -1.80
N SER A 49 -4.02 -9.31 -2.67
CA SER A 49 -4.52 -10.23 -3.70
C SER A 49 -3.42 -10.58 -4.72
N ILE A 50 -2.65 -9.58 -5.16
CA ILE A 50 -1.48 -9.77 -6.02
C ILE A 50 -0.43 -10.63 -5.30
N GLN A 51 -0.06 -10.28 -4.07
CA GLN A 51 0.92 -10.99 -3.25
C GLN A 51 0.61 -12.48 -3.12
N ARG A 52 -0.66 -12.82 -2.85
CA ARG A 52 -1.10 -14.22 -2.73
C ARG A 52 -0.96 -14.97 -4.05
N SER A 53 -1.29 -14.33 -5.17
CA SER A 53 -1.10 -14.91 -6.51
C SER A 53 0.36 -15.08 -6.89
N LEU A 54 1.26 -14.21 -6.41
CA LEU A 54 2.70 -14.33 -6.62
C LEU A 54 3.36 -15.40 -5.73
N HIS A 55 2.65 -15.96 -4.76
CA HIS A 55 3.18 -16.92 -3.77
C HIS A 55 4.35 -16.38 -2.92
N ILE A 56 4.44 -15.06 -2.73
CA ILE A 56 5.47 -14.42 -1.90
C ILE A 56 4.98 -14.20 -0.46
N GLY A 57 5.91 -14.13 0.50
CA GLY A 57 5.60 -14.01 1.93
C GLY A 57 4.98 -12.67 2.32
N ASN A 58 4.28 -12.61 3.46
CA ASN A 58 3.67 -11.37 3.98
C ASN A 58 4.65 -10.25 4.31
N TRP A 59 5.94 -10.56 4.45
CA TRP A 59 7.02 -9.58 4.61
C TRP A 59 7.27 -8.74 3.35
N SER A 60 6.76 -9.16 2.19
CA SER A 60 6.93 -8.42 0.94
C SER A 60 6.01 -7.21 0.85
N LEU A 61 4.94 -7.12 1.65
CA LEU A 61 3.99 -6.03 1.59
C LEU A 61 4.43 -4.87 2.49
N CYS A 62 4.62 -3.69 1.90
CA CYS A 62 5.14 -2.49 2.56
C CYS A 62 4.10 -1.36 2.44
N VAL A 63 3.47 -0.99 3.56
CA VAL A 63 2.50 0.12 3.58
C VAL A 63 3.26 1.44 3.70
N GLU A 64 3.12 2.30 2.69
CA GLU A 64 3.82 3.57 2.58
C GLU A 64 2.84 4.74 2.47
N PRO A 65 2.70 5.58 3.52
CA PRO A 65 1.89 6.78 3.48
C PRO A 65 2.30 7.79 2.40
N SER A 66 3.56 7.83 1.96
CA SER A 66 3.98 8.66 0.83
C SER A 66 3.23 8.35 -0.47
N LEU A 67 2.63 7.16 -0.61
CA LEU A 67 1.81 6.76 -1.76
C LEU A 67 0.32 7.06 -1.60
N ALA A 68 -0.11 7.61 -0.45
CA ALA A 68 -1.51 7.95 -0.21
C ALA A 68 -2.04 8.95 -1.23
N GLU A 69 -3.34 8.86 -1.47
CA GLU A 69 -4.10 9.68 -2.43
C GLU A 69 -3.88 11.19 -2.22
N TYR A 70 -4.09 11.98 -3.27
CA TYR A 70 -4.04 13.43 -3.19
C TYR A 70 -4.92 13.96 -2.05
N ALA A 71 -4.39 14.85 -1.22
CA ALA A 71 -5.09 15.35 -0.04
C ALA A 71 -6.49 15.92 -0.34
N GLY A 72 -6.66 16.56 -1.51
CA GLY A 72 -7.94 17.09 -1.96
C GLY A 72 -9.03 16.04 -2.24
N PHE A 73 -8.70 14.75 -2.28
CA PHE A 73 -9.64 13.64 -2.46
C PHE A 73 -9.73 12.72 -1.24
N ARG A 74 -8.95 12.98 -0.18
CA ARG A 74 -8.90 12.08 0.98
C ARG A 74 -10.02 12.32 1.99
N ASP A 75 -10.64 13.50 2.05
CA ASP A 75 -11.72 13.82 3.01
C ASP A 75 -11.47 13.32 4.45
N ASP A 76 -10.24 13.50 4.94
CA ASP A 76 -9.78 13.02 6.25
C ASP A 76 -9.82 11.47 6.48
N ALA A 77 -9.92 10.69 5.41
CA ALA A 77 -9.92 9.22 5.43
C ALA A 77 -8.73 8.62 6.18
N GLN A 78 -7.59 9.34 6.28
CA GLN A 78 -6.41 8.88 7.01
C GLN A 78 -6.65 8.58 8.49
N LYS A 79 -7.70 9.15 9.09
CA LYS A 79 -8.11 8.86 10.48
C LYS A 79 -8.71 7.46 10.64
N TYR A 80 -9.14 6.85 9.53
CA TYR A 80 -9.86 5.58 9.51
C TYR A 80 -9.04 4.43 8.94
N TRP A 81 -7.83 4.69 8.43
CA TRP A 81 -6.92 3.64 7.95
C TRP A 81 -6.61 2.61 9.03
N LEU A 82 -6.44 1.37 8.61
CA LEU A 82 -6.03 0.29 9.50
C LEU A 82 -4.62 0.55 10.03
N THR A 83 -4.44 0.37 11.33
CA THR A 83 -3.11 0.48 11.96
C THR A 83 -2.23 -0.70 11.55
N ILE A 84 -0.91 -0.51 11.55
CA ILE A 84 0.04 -1.60 11.29
C ILE A 84 -0.19 -2.80 12.23
N ALA A 85 -0.45 -2.53 13.52
CA ALA A 85 -0.76 -3.58 14.49
C ALA A 85 -2.01 -4.39 14.10
N ARG A 86 -3.06 -3.73 13.57
CA ARG A 86 -4.26 -4.41 13.11
C ARG A 86 -3.99 -5.26 11.87
N LEU A 87 -3.24 -4.73 10.90
CA LEU A 87 -2.84 -5.46 9.68
C LEU A 87 -1.96 -6.69 10.00
N GLN A 88 -1.10 -6.59 11.02
CA GLN A 88 -0.30 -7.71 11.52
C GLN A 88 -1.18 -8.76 12.22
N ASN A 89 -2.13 -8.34 13.06
CA ASN A 89 -3.07 -9.24 13.74
C ASN A 89 -3.92 -10.05 12.74
N GLU A 90 -4.31 -9.43 11.63
CA GLU A 90 -5.05 -10.08 10.54
C GLU A 90 -4.16 -10.91 9.59
N GLY A 91 -2.85 -10.99 9.85
CA GLY A 91 -1.91 -11.76 9.02
C GLY A 91 -1.69 -11.19 7.62
N ILE A 92 -2.03 -9.92 7.40
CA ILE A 92 -1.78 -9.20 6.15
C ILE A 92 -0.31 -8.79 6.08
N LEU A 93 0.21 -8.23 7.17
CA LEU A 93 1.62 -7.85 7.31
C LEU A 93 2.39 -8.82 8.19
N SER A 94 3.71 -8.91 7.97
CA SER A 94 4.60 -9.69 8.84
C SER A 94 4.80 -9.01 10.20
N THR A 95 4.83 -9.82 11.26
CA THR A 95 5.23 -9.40 12.61
C THR A 95 6.75 -9.42 12.81
N SER A 96 7.47 -10.27 12.07
CA SER A 96 8.92 -10.47 12.23
C SER A 96 9.76 -9.53 11.37
N LYS A 97 9.24 -9.13 10.21
CA LYS A 97 9.91 -8.21 9.26
C LYS A 97 8.97 -7.05 8.95
N THR A 98 9.04 -5.99 9.75
CA THR A 98 8.18 -4.81 9.58
C THR A 98 8.89 -3.76 8.74
N TYR A 99 8.21 -3.28 7.69
CA TYR A 99 8.66 -2.13 6.91
C TYR A 99 8.54 -0.84 7.73
N ALA A 100 9.57 0.00 7.68
CA ALA A 100 9.54 1.33 8.28
C ALA A 100 9.23 2.34 7.16
N PRO A 101 8.08 3.02 7.19
CA PRO A 101 7.69 3.96 6.13
C PRO A 101 8.61 5.18 6.09
N LEU A 102 8.86 5.70 4.88
CA LEU A 102 9.65 6.90 4.66
C LEU A 102 8.94 8.15 5.20
N LEU A 103 7.61 8.14 5.14
CA LEU A 103 6.76 9.18 5.69
C LEU A 103 5.73 8.56 6.63
N LYS A 104 5.65 9.06 7.86
CA LYS A 104 4.65 8.58 8.81
C LYS A 104 3.26 9.16 8.48
N PRO A 105 2.16 8.46 8.81
CA PRO A 105 0.81 8.97 8.53
C PRO A 105 0.55 10.37 9.11
N GLU A 106 1.13 10.69 10.27
CA GLU A 106 0.95 12.00 10.93
C GLU A 106 1.65 13.14 10.18
N GLN A 107 2.60 12.81 9.31
CA GLN A 107 3.36 13.76 8.50
C GLN A 107 2.71 14.02 7.13
N LEU A 108 1.62 13.32 6.80
CA LEU A 108 0.91 13.56 5.56
C LEU A 108 0.24 14.95 5.57
N PRO A 109 0.43 15.76 4.51
CA PRO A 109 -0.20 17.06 4.42
C PRO A 109 -1.72 16.91 4.33
N ARG A 110 -2.46 17.65 5.17
CA ARG A 110 -3.94 17.66 5.10
C ARG A 110 -4.45 18.43 3.90
N ASN A 111 -3.71 19.46 3.51
CA ASN A 111 -3.90 20.21 2.29
C ASN A 111 -2.55 20.20 1.56
N GLU A 112 -2.54 19.74 0.33
CA GLU A 112 -1.38 19.84 -0.55
C GLU A 112 -1.88 20.36 -1.90
N THR A 113 -1.04 21.09 -2.62
CA THR A 113 -1.27 21.44 -4.02
C THR A 113 -0.96 20.24 -4.92
N PRO A 114 -1.46 20.20 -6.17
CA PRO A 114 -1.10 19.15 -7.11
C PRO A 114 0.42 18.99 -7.30
N GLN A 115 1.17 20.10 -7.25
CA GLN A 115 2.62 20.09 -7.35
C GLN A 115 3.28 19.46 -6.13
N GLU A 116 2.82 19.77 -4.92
CA GLU A 116 3.31 19.16 -3.68
C GLU A 116 3.01 17.66 -3.62
N PHE A 117 1.83 17.25 -4.11
CA PHE A 117 1.46 15.84 -4.26
C PHE A 117 2.43 15.08 -5.15
N VAL A 118 2.68 15.61 -6.36
CA VAL A 118 3.65 15.01 -7.29
C VAL A 118 5.04 14.97 -6.69
N HIS A 119 5.46 16.04 -6.01
CA HIS A 119 6.77 16.10 -5.38
C HIS A 119 6.93 15.10 -4.22
N ARG A 120 5.85 14.85 -3.45
CA ARG A 120 5.81 13.80 -2.42
C ARG A 120 6.01 12.42 -3.03
N LEU A 121 5.30 12.10 -4.11
CA LEU A 121 5.48 10.83 -4.82
C LEU A 121 6.89 10.69 -5.40
N GLN A 122 7.41 11.75 -6.03
CA GLN A 122 8.76 11.77 -6.58
C GLN A 122 9.81 11.45 -5.51
N ARG A 123 9.75 12.11 -4.34
CA ARG A 123 10.69 11.84 -3.24
C ARG A 123 10.65 10.38 -2.78
N PHE A 124 9.46 9.77 -2.76
CA PHE A 124 9.33 8.35 -2.45
C PHE A 124 10.06 7.48 -3.48
N TYR A 125 9.80 7.70 -4.78
CA TYR A 125 10.45 6.92 -5.84
C TYR A 125 11.96 7.11 -5.85
N GLU A 126 12.46 8.34 -5.68
CA GLU A 126 13.90 8.62 -5.59
C GLU A 126 14.56 7.86 -4.43
N ARG A 127 13.94 7.88 -3.24
CA ARG A 127 14.44 7.16 -2.07
C ARG A 127 14.42 5.65 -2.26
N ILE A 128 13.32 5.09 -2.76
CA ILE A 128 13.22 3.63 -2.95
C ILE A 128 14.15 3.14 -4.07
N ILE A 129 14.35 3.89 -5.15
CA ILE A 129 15.27 3.46 -6.20
C ILE A 129 16.73 3.46 -5.71
N VAL A 130 17.10 4.42 -4.85
CA VAL A 130 18.47 4.58 -4.37
C VAL A 130 18.78 3.69 -3.17
N ASP A 131 17.89 3.64 -2.19
CA ASP A 131 18.17 3.05 -0.87
C ASP A 131 17.73 1.57 -0.76
N PHE A 132 16.99 1.06 -1.75
CA PHE A 132 16.39 -0.27 -1.64
C PHE A 132 17.30 -1.35 -2.20
N GLU A 133 18.25 -1.78 -1.38
CA GLU A 133 18.97 -3.05 -1.59
C GLU A 133 18.03 -4.23 -1.29
N ASP A 134 18.16 -5.31 -2.06
CA ASP A 134 17.40 -6.55 -1.91
C ASP A 134 17.38 -7.03 -0.44
N ARG A 135 16.28 -6.77 0.26
CA ARG A 135 16.02 -7.24 1.64
C ARG A 135 15.78 -8.75 1.74
#